data_AF-A0A0M3IR09-F1
#
_entry.id   AF-A0A0M3IR09-F1
#
_cell.length_a   1.000
_cell.length_b   1.000
_cell.length_c   1.000
_cell.angle_alpha   90.00
_cell.angle_beta   90.00
_cell.angle_gamma   90.00
#
_symmetry.space_group_name_H-M   'P 1'
#
loop_
_entity.id
_entity.type
_entity.pdbx_description
1 polymer ?
#
loop_
_entity_poly.entity_id
_entity_poly.type
_entity_poly.pdbx_seq_one_letter_code
_entity_poly.pdbx_strand_id
1 'polypeptide(L)'
;LKALKFLVLRDLYAHDGYSAYATKAGSWATFTTFSSFFTYWMHGRPLFGNSAISFVGLYAFFLTMAYFGAKQWYNLYRFMADVHADGVASRTSFEHSEGGKEYYWKMLKRNRLLREMLPDGALKVTASGDIRGIITPIFTRYDHMKDLKAEDDELKDVALGDT
;
A
#
# COMPACT_ATOMS: atom_id res chain seq x y z
N LEU A 1 16.16 15.68 14.16
CA LEU A 1 15.36 16.75 13.53
C LEU A 1 14.96 16.40 12.10
N LYS A 2 15.88 15.97 11.23
CA LYS A 2 15.60 15.57 9.83
C LYS A 2 14.46 14.54 9.69
N ALA A 3 14.56 13.40 10.39
CA ALA A 3 13.49 12.39 10.41
C ALA A 3 12.13 12.93 10.87
N LEU A 4 12.11 13.88 11.80
CA LEU A 4 10.86 14.51 12.27
C LEU A 4 10.26 15.42 11.19
N LYS A 5 11.09 16.20 10.47
CA LYS A 5 10.63 17.03 9.34
C LYS A 5 9.98 16.16 8.25
N PHE A 6 10.65 15.07 7.85
CA PHE A 6 10.08 14.09 6.94
C PHE A 6 8.74 13.54 7.44
N LEU A 7 8.70 13.06 8.69
CA LEU A 7 7.53 12.40 9.24
C LEU A 7 6.31 13.34 9.31
N VAL A 8 6.50 14.58 9.77
CA VAL A 8 5.42 15.57 9.85
C VAL A 8 4.84 15.84 8.47
N LEU A 9 5.68 16.07 7.47
CA LEU A 9 5.21 16.36 6.12
C LEU A 9 4.53 15.15 5.48
N ARG A 10 5.11 13.95 5.66
CA ARG A 10 4.50 12.69 5.21
C ARG A 10 3.13 12.47 5.84
N ASP A 11 2.99 12.72 7.13
CA ASP A 11 1.72 12.56 7.84
C ASP A 11 0.65 13.55 7.35
N LEU A 12 1.04 14.78 6.99
CA LEU A 12 0.14 15.74 6.37
C LEU A 12 -0.39 15.25 5.01
N TYR A 13 0.47 14.67 4.17
CA TYR A 13 0.05 14.12 2.87
C TYR A 13 -0.63 12.76 2.97
N ALA A 14 -0.33 11.96 3.99
CA ALA A 14 -0.97 10.67 4.24
C ALA A 14 -2.34 10.81 4.95
N HIS A 15 -2.64 11.99 5.51
CA HIS A 15 -3.91 12.26 6.16
C HIS A 15 -5.03 12.38 5.12
N ASP A 16 -5.69 11.26 4.85
CA ASP A 16 -6.66 11.13 3.77
C ASP A 16 -8.06 10.74 4.32
N GLY A 17 -8.53 11.49 5.33
CA GLY A 17 -9.71 11.19 6.15
C GLY A 17 -10.94 10.64 5.41
N TYR A 18 -11.71 11.52 4.74
CA TYR A 18 -12.98 11.16 4.11
C TYR A 18 -12.80 10.37 2.79
N SER A 19 -11.75 10.66 2.03
CA SER A 19 -11.36 10.00 0.78
C SER A 19 -11.09 8.51 0.96
N ALA A 20 -10.42 8.10 2.05
CA ALA A 20 -10.18 6.68 2.33
C ALA A 20 -11.48 5.92 2.64
N TYR A 21 -12.41 6.57 3.36
CA TYR A 21 -13.72 6.02 3.65
C TYR A 21 -14.58 5.90 2.37
N ALA A 22 -14.64 6.98 1.58
CA ALA A 22 -15.36 7.02 0.32
C ALA A 22 -14.83 5.99 -0.67
N THR A 23 -13.51 5.82 -0.76
CA THR A 23 -12.89 4.80 -1.62
C THR A 23 -13.29 3.40 -1.20
N LYS A 24 -13.26 3.07 0.09
CA LYS A 24 -13.70 1.75 0.58
C LYS A 24 -15.16 1.46 0.25
N ALA A 25 -16.04 2.43 0.50
CA ALA A 25 -17.48 2.29 0.21
C ALA A 25 -17.76 2.20 -1.29
N GLY A 26 -17.12 3.06 -2.09
CA GLY A 26 -17.21 3.05 -3.55
C GLY A 26 -16.71 1.73 -4.14
N SER A 27 -15.56 1.23 -3.70
CA SER A 27 -15.05 -0.08 -4.12
C SER A 27 -16.04 -1.20 -3.81
N TRP A 28 -16.59 -1.24 -2.59
CA TRP A 28 -17.59 -2.25 -2.25
C TRP A 28 -18.79 -2.20 -3.20
N ALA A 29 -19.37 -1.02 -3.39
CA ALA A 29 -20.52 -0.82 -4.28
C ALA A 29 -20.22 -1.26 -5.73
N THR A 30 -19.05 -0.91 -6.26
CA THR A 30 -18.63 -1.30 -7.62
C THR A 30 -18.52 -2.82 -7.74
N PHE A 31 -17.80 -3.48 -6.82
CA PHE A 31 -17.60 -4.92 -6.91
C PHE A 31 -18.89 -5.72 -6.67
N THR A 32 -19.78 -5.28 -5.78
CA THR A 32 -21.10 -5.92 -5.58
C THR A 32 -22.04 -5.72 -6.77
N THR A 33 -21.88 -4.62 -7.50
CA THR A 33 -22.62 -4.39 -8.74
C THR A 33 -22.19 -5.42 -9.78
N PHE A 34 -20.88 -5.61 -9.98
CA PHE A 34 -20.37 -6.66 -10.87
C PHE A 34 -20.82 -8.06 -10.43
N SER A 35 -20.78 -8.40 -9.13
CA SER A 35 -21.24 -9.71 -8.69
C SER A 35 -22.70 -9.96 -9.03
N SER A 36 -23.56 -8.93 -8.90
CA SER A 36 -24.97 -9.03 -9.22
C SER A 36 -25.20 -9.24 -10.73
N PHE A 37 -24.49 -8.48 -11.57
CA PHE A 37 -24.54 -8.65 -13.03
C PHE A 37 -24.06 -10.05 -13.46
N PHE A 38 -22.92 -10.51 -12.96
CA PHE A 38 -22.38 -11.84 -13.31
C PHE A 38 -23.25 -12.98 -12.81
N THR A 39 -23.83 -12.84 -11.62
CA THR A 39 -24.79 -13.81 -11.08
C THR A 39 -25.97 -13.96 -12.03
N TYR A 40 -26.61 -12.85 -12.40
CA TYR A 40 -27.75 -12.86 -13.33
C TYR A 40 -27.38 -13.47 -14.70
N TRP A 41 -26.26 -13.01 -15.27
CA TRP A 41 -25.80 -13.46 -16.59
C TRP A 41 -25.43 -14.95 -16.63
N MET A 42 -24.77 -15.46 -15.59
CA MET A 42 -24.38 -16.88 -15.50
C MET A 42 -25.55 -17.77 -15.14
N HIS A 43 -26.43 -17.31 -14.25
CA HIS A 43 -27.62 -18.06 -13.86
C HIS A 43 -28.48 -18.38 -15.08
N GLY A 44 -28.62 -17.43 -16.01
CA GLY A 44 -29.34 -17.56 -17.29
C GLY A 44 -28.75 -18.56 -18.29
N ARG A 45 -27.58 -19.16 -18.02
CA ARG A 45 -26.93 -20.11 -18.95
C ARG A 45 -27.51 -21.52 -18.79
N PRO A 46 -27.63 -22.30 -19.89
CA PRO A 46 -28.16 -23.67 -19.84
C PRO A 46 -27.45 -24.58 -18.84
N LEU A 47 -26.15 -24.36 -18.59
CA LEU A 47 -25.32 -25.12 -17.65
C LEU A 47 -25.79 -25.01 -16.19
N PHE A 48 -26.40 -23.89 -15.80
CA PHE A 48 -26.79 -23.63 -14.41
C PHE A 48 -28.28 -23.83 -14.15
N GLY A 49 -29.04 -24.31 -15.15
CA GLY A 49 -30.39 -24.84 -14.97
C GLY A 49 -31.46 -23.87 -14.44
N ASN A 50 -31.17 -22.56 -14.36
CA ASN A 50 -32.09 -21.51 -13.91
C ASN A 50 -32.85 -21.80 -12.60
N SER A 51 -32.24 -22.54 -11.66
CA SER A 51 -32.87 -22.91 -10.39
C SER A 51 -32.52 -21.95 -9.26
N ALA A 52 -33.38 -21.85 -8.23
CA ALA A 52 -33.09 -21.03 -7.05
C ALA A 52 -31.75 -21.42 -6.39
N ILE A 53 -31.42 -22.71 -6.37
CA ILE A 53 -30.15 -23.21 -5.82
C ILE A 53 -28.96 -22.71 -6.66
N SER A 54 -29.07 -22.74 -7.98
CA SER A 54 -27.97 -22.24 -8.83
C SER A 54 -27.80 -20.73 -8.72
N PHE A 55 -28.89 -19.98 -8.56
CA PHE A 55 -28.81 -18.54 -8.29
C PHE A 55 -28.07 -18.26 -6.98
N VAL A 56 -28.47 -18.91 -5.87
CA VAL A 56 -27.84 -18.71 -4.56
C VAL A 56 -26.36 -19.11 -4.59
N GLY A 57 -26.03 -20.25 -5.21
CA GLY A 57 -24.65 -20.71 -5.33
C GLY A 57 -23.77 -19.73 -6.13
N LEU A 58 -24.25 -19.29 -7.29
CA LEU A 58 -23.55 -18.30 -8.11
C LEU A 58 -23.42 -16.96 -7.39
N TYR A 59 -24.47 -16.50 -6.71
CA TYR A 59 -24.43 -15.25 -5.95
C TYR A 59 -23.39 -15.30 -4.84
N ALA A 60 -23.37 -16.38 -4.04
CA ALA A 60 -22.38 -16.56 -2.98
C ALA A 60 -20.94 -16.59 -3.54
N PHE A 61 -20.73 -17.28 -4.66
CA PHE A 61 -19.44 -17.34 -5.33
C PHE A 61 -18.98 -15.94 -5.79
N PHE A 62 -19.81 -15.24 -6.57
CA PHE A 62 -19.45 -13.92 -7.09
C PHE A 62 -19.38 -12.85 -6.00
N LEU A 63 -20.17 -12.96 -4.93
CA LEU A 63 -20.07 -12.06 -3.78
C LEU A 63 -18.74 -12.25 -3.03
N THR A 64 -18.24 -13.49 -2.93
CA THR A 64 -16.92 -13.78 -2.36
C THR A 64 -15.81 -13.16 -3.22
N MET A 65 -15.92 -13.27 -4.55
CA MET A 65 -15.00 -12.60 -5.48
C MET A 65 -15.08 -11.07 -5.34
N ALA A 66 -16.29 -10.50 -5.19
CA ALA A 66 -16.48 -9.08 -5.00
C ALA A 66 -15.86 -8.58 -3.69
N TYR A 67 -16.02 -9.33 -2.59
CA TYR A 67 -15.35 -9.03 -1.33
C TYR A 67 -13.83 -9.04 -1.48
N PHE A 68 -13.27 -10.06 -2.15
CA PHE A 68 -11.83 -10.13 -2.41
C PHE A 68 -11.36 -8.95 -3.26
N GLY A 69 -12.05 -8.66 -4.36
CA GLY A 69 -11.72 -7.54 -5.25
C GLY A 69 -11.78 -6.19 -4.54
N ALA A 70 -12.83 -5.92 -3.78
CA ALA A 70 -12.98 -4.69 -3.00
C ALA A 70 -11.86 -4.54 -1.95
N LYS A 71 -11.50 -5.64 -1.28
CA LYS A 71 -10.39 -5.66 -0.32
C LYS A 71 -9.05 -5.35 -1.00
N GLN A 72 -8.75 -5.97 -2.14
CA GLN A 72 -7.51 -5.72 -2.87
C GLN A 72 -7.45 -4.29 -3.41
N TRP A 73 -8.56 -3.76 -3.91
CA TRP A 73 -8.63 -2.38 -4.39
C TRP A 73 -8.38 -1.38 -3.27
N TYR A 74 -8.97 -1.60 -2.10
CA TYR A 74 -8.72 -0.76 -0.93
C TYR A 74 -7.25 -0.84 -0.47
N ASN A 75 -6.65 -2.03 -0.48
CA ASN A 75 -5.24 -2.21 -0.17
C ASN A 75 -4.34 -1.47 -1.17
N LEU A 76 -4.64 -1.56 -2.47
CA LEU A 76 -3.91 -0.84 -3.51
C LEU A 76 -3.99 0.67 -3.31
N TYR A 77 -5.19 1.20 -3.04
CA TYR A 77 -5.37 2.62 -2.74
C TYR A 77 -4.52 3.06 -1.53
N ARG A 78 -4.54 2.29 -0.43
CA ARG A 78 -3.73 2.59 0.76
C ARG A 78 -2.23 2.55 0.46
N PHE A 79 -1.78 1.57 -0.32
CA PHE A 79 -0.41 1.48 -0.78
C PHE A 79 -0.01 2.72 -1.60
N MET A 80 -0.84 3.12 -2.56
CA MET A 80 -0.57 4.30 -3.40
C MET A 80 -0.54 5.58 -2.57
N ALA A 81 -1.45 5.74 -1.60
CA ALA A 81 -1.48 6.91 -0.72
C ALA A 81 -0.21 7.00 0.15
N ASP A 82 0.22 5.88 0.75
CA ASP A 82 1.46 5.81 1.53
C ASP A 82 2.68 6.17 0.69
N VAL A 83 2.82 5.55 -0.49
CA VAL A 83 3.95 5.78 -1.40
C VAL A 83 3.95 7.20 -1.95
N HIS A 84 2.77 7.76 -2.25
CA HIS A 84 2.63 9.15 -2.67
C HIS A 84 3.11 10.11 -1.57
N ALA A 85 2.62 9.93 -0.34
CA ALA A 85 3.00 10.78 0.79
C ALA A 85 4.51 10.69 1.09
N ASP A 86 5.09 9.48 1.07
CA ASP A 86 6.54 9.27 1.19
C ASP A 86 7.30 9.98 0.07
N GLY A 87 6.82 9.85 -1.17
CA GLY A 87 7.46 10.42 -2.34
C GLY A 87 7.42 11.96 -2.33
N VAL A 88 6.33 12.58 -1.91
CA VAL A 88 6.23 14.04 -1.79
C VAL A 88 7.13 14.54 -0.66
N ALA A 89 7.03 13.93 0.52
CA ALA A 89 7.83 14.34 1.67
C ALA A 89 9.33 14.19 1.39
N SER A 90 9.78 13.04 0.91
CA SER A 90 11.21 12.80 0.63
C SER A 90 11.78 13.73 -0.45
N ARG A 91 10.99 14.11 -1.45
CA ARG A 91 11.41 15.02 -2.54
C ARG A 91 11.38 16.51 -2.17
N THR A 92 10.90 16.86 -0.98
CA THR A 92 10.78 18.26 -0.57
C THR A 92 12.14 18.94 -0.35
N SER A 93 13.12 18.22 0.19
CA SER A 93 14.50 18.70 0.32
C SER A 93 15.45 17.54 0.64
N PHE A 94 16.77 17.77 0.52
CA PHE A 94 17.79 16.79 0.94
C PHE A 94 17.60 16.32 2.39
N GLU A 95 17.33 17.24 3.32
CA GLU A 95 17.03 16.87 4.72
C GLU A 95 15.81 15.95 4.88
N HIS A 96 14.78 16.10 4.04
CA HIS A 96 13.61 15.23 4.10
C HIS A 96 13.91 13.85 3.53
N SER A 97 14.68 13.76 2.42
CA SER A 97 15.13 12.47 1.87
C SER A 97 16.00 11.71 2.88
N GLU A 98 17.04 12.36 3.43
CA GLU A 98 17.89 11.76 4.47
C GLU A 98 17.08 11.38 5.72
N GLY A 99 16.18 12.27 6.16
CA GLY A 99 15.31 12.02 7.31
C GLY A 99 14.38 10.83 7.10
N GLY A 100 13.85 10.65 5.90
CA GLY A 100 13.02 9.53 5.52
C GLY A 100 13.76 8.19 5.53
N LYS A 101 14.96 8.16 4.93
CA LYS A 101 15.86 6.99 4.99
C LYS A 101 16.22 6.64 6.43
N GLU A 102 16.61 7.64 7.23
CA GLU A 102 16.93 7.46 8.65
C GLU A 102 15.74 6.87 9.42
N TYR A 103 14.53 7.40 9.19
CA TYR A 103 13.31 6.97 9.85
C TYR A 103 12.99 5.50 9.57
N TYR A 104 12.86 5.11 8.30
CA TYR A 104 12.50 3.73 7.95
C TYR A 104 13.60 2.73 8.30
N TRP A 105 14.87 3.10 8.14
CA TRP A 105 15.97 2.25 8.58
C TRP A 105 15.92 1.94 10.08
N LYS A 106 15.68 2.97 10.91
CA LYS A 106 15.53 2.80 12.36
C LYS A 106 14.31 1.95 12.71
N MET A 107 13.20 2.13 11.98
CA MET A 107 11.99 1.34 12.18
C MET A 107 12.22 -0.16 11.87
N LEU A 108 12.86 -0.46 10.73
CA LEU A 108 13.24 -1.83 10.36
C LEU A 108 14.20 -2.45 11.40
N LYS A 109 15.20 -1.68 11.87
CA LYS A 109 16.11 -2.14 12.92
C LYS A 109 15.39 -2.41 14.23
N ARG A 110 14.51 -1.51 14.68
CA ARG A 110 13.69 -1.70 15.88
C ARG A 110 12.84 -2.97 15.77
N ASN A 111 12.20 -3.20 14.63
CA ASN A 111 11.34 -4.35 14.44
C ASN A 111 12.14 -5.67 14.42
N ARG A 112 13.34 -5.68 13.84
CA ARG A 112 14.25 -6.83 13.93
C ARG A 112 14.64 -7.15 15.38
N LEU A 113 14.92 -6.14 16.20
CA LEU A 113 15.18 -6.35 17.63
C LEU A 113 13.94 -6.94 18.33
N LEU A 114 12.74 -6.43 18.06
CA LEU A 114 11.51 -7.00 18.60
C LEU A 114 11.27 -8.43 18.14
N ARG A 115 11.65 -8.77 16.90
CA ARG A 115 11.57 -10.13 16.36
C ARG A 115 12.41 -11.12 17.17
N GLU A 116 13.55 -10.68 17.67
CA GLU A 116 14.48 -11.49 18.47
C GLU A 116 14.06 -11.58 19.95
N MET A 117 13.47 -10.51 20.48
CA MET A 117 13.04 -10.45 21.89
C MET A 117 11.74 -11.18 22.18
N LEU A 118 10.84 -11.29 21.20
CA LEU A 118 9.53 -11.92 21.39
C LEU A 118 9.59 -13.42 21.06
N PRO A 119 9.01 -14.30 21.89
CA PRO A 119 8.96 -15.75 21.63
C PRO A 119 8.34 -16.11 20.28
N ASP A 120 7.37 -15.32 19.81
CA ASP A 120 6.69 -15.49 18.52
C ASP A 120 7.08 -14.41 17.48
N GLY A 121 8.19 -13.71 17.71
CA GLY A 121 8.60 -12.56 16.90
C GLY A 121 8.75 -12.89 15.41
N ALA A 122 9.27 -14.07 15.08
CA ALA A 122 9.43 -14.51 13.69
C ALA A 122 8.09 -14.70 12.92
N LEU A 123 6.99 -14.94 13.64
CA LEU A 123 5.64 -15.04 13.07
C LEU A 123 5.00 -13.67 12.84
N LYS A 124 5.54 -12.61 13.47
CA LYS A 124 5.00 -11.24 13.40
C LYS A 124 5.84 -10.32 12.52
N VAL A 125 7.15 -10.54 12.46
CA VAL A 125 8.11 -9.67 11.77
C VAL A 125 8.98 -10.50 10.83
N THR A 126 9.20 -10.00 9.61
CA THR A 126 10.09 -10.60 8.62
C THR A 126 11.56 -10.45 9.03
N ALA A 127 12.46 -11.13 8.33
CA ALA A 127 13.91 -10.96 8.55
C ALA A 127 14.40 -9.53 8.22
N SER A 128 13.77 -8.85 7.25
CA SER A 128 14.07 -7.45 6.89
C SER A 128 13.63 -6.45 7.97
N GLY A 129 12.68 -6.82 8.84
CA GLY A 129 12.09 -5.92 9.84
C GLY A 129 10.70 -5.39 9.49
N ASP A 130 10.08 -5.90 8.43
CA ASP A 130 8.68 -5.60 8.12
C ASP A 130 7.73 -6.32 9.07
N ILE A 131 6.66 -5.64 9.46
CA ILE A 131 5.56 -6.27 10.19
C ILE A 131 4.72 -7.05 9.18
N ARG A 132 4.48 -8.34 9.43
CA ARG A 132 3.68 -9.17 8.54
C ARG A 132 2.23 -8.69 8.52
N GLY A 133 1.67 -8.56 7.32
CA GLY A 133 0.27 -8.18 7.12
C GLY A 133 0.00 -6.67 7.06
N ILE A 134 1.02 -5.81 7.18
CA ILE A 134 0.84 -4.39 6.84
C ILE A 134 0.64 -4.23 5.33
N ILE A 135 -0.18 -3.27 4.93
CA ILE A 135 -0.53 -3.05 3.51
C ILE A 135 0.71 -2.61 2.71
N THR A 136 1.47 -1.67 3.27
CA THR A 136 2.64 -1.08 2.63
C THR A 136 3.89 -1.48 3.43
N PRO A 137 4.70 -2.44 2.94
CA PRO A 137 5.92 -2.87 3.62
C PRO A 137 6.87 -1.69 3.86
N ILE A 138 7.43 -1.61 5.07
CA ILE A 138 8.38 -0.57 5.48
C ILE A 138 9.65 -0.65 4.63
N PHE A 139 10.11 -1.86 4.29
CA PHE A 139 11.26 -2.05 3.43
C PHE A 139 11.01 -1.48 2.02
N THR A 140 9.83 -1.70 1.43
CA THR A 140 9.46 -1.08 0.14
C THR A 140 9.44 0.44 0.24
N ARG A 141 8.89 1.00 1.34
CA ARG A 141 8.89 2.45 1.57
C ARG A 141 10.30 3.02 1.71
N TYR A 142 11.21 2.28 2.35
CA TYR A 142 12.63 2.61 2.44
C TYR A 142 13.31 2.56 1.07
N ASP A 143 13.08 1.51 0.29
CA ASP A 143 13.71 1.31 -1.02
C ASP A 143 13.28 2.36 -2.05
N HIS A 144 12.00 2.77 -2.01
CA HIS A 144 11.46 3.83 -2.86
C HIS A 144 11.94 5.25 -2.50
N MET A 145 12.70 5.43 -1.41
CA MET A 145 13.27 6.73 -1.06
C MET A 145 14.37 7.13 -2.04
N LYS A 146 14.03 8.00 -2.99
CA LYS A 146 14.97 8.60 -3.95
C LYS A 146 16.13 9.26 -3.20
N ASP A 147 17.36 8.91 -3.57
CA ASP A 147 18.55 9.61 -3.09
C ASP A 147 18.74 10.89 -3.90
N LEU A 148 18.10 11.98 -3.47
CA LEU A 148 18.24 13.27 -4.14
C LEU A 148 19.70 13.72 -4.22
N LYS A 149 20.53 13.33 -3.24
CA LYS A 149 21.94 13.71 -3.21
C LYS A 149 22.72 12.99 -4.30
N ALA A 150 22.49 11.69 -4.47
CA ALA A 150 23.12 10.94 -5.56
C ALA A 150 22.74 11.51 -6.94
N GLU A 151 21.48 11.90 -7.13
CA GLU A 151 21.04 12.52 -8.40
C GLU A 151 21.63 13.92 -8.62
N ASP A 152 21.73 14.74 -7.59
CA ASP A 152 22.36 16.07 -7.69
C ASP A 152 23.86 15.97 -7.95
N ASP A 153 24.53 14.97 -7.37
CA ASP A 153 25.95 14.69 -7.62
C ASP A 153 26.17 14.15 -9.05
N GLU A 154 25.32 13.23 -9.54
CA GLU A 154 25.32 12.79 -10.95
C GLU A 154 25.07 13.96 -11.92
N LEU A 155 24.14 14.87 -11.59
CA LEU A 155 23.83 16.03 -12.44
C LEU A 155 25.01 17.01 -12.51
N LYS A 156 25.75 17.19 -11.40
CA LYS A 156 26.99 17.99 -11.38
C LYS A 156 28.07 17.38 -12.27
N ASP A 157 28.26 16.06 -12.20
CA ASP A 157 29.25 15.37 -13.00
C ASP A 157 28.95 15.49 -14.51
N VAL A 158 27.67 15.41 -14.91
CA VAL A 158 27.25 15.66 -16.29
C VAL A 158 27.47 17.11 -16.69
N ALA A 159 27.09 18.08 -15.84
CA ALA A 159 27.26 19.51 -16.13
C ALA A 159 28.73 19.95 -16.24
N LEU A 160 29.64 19.27 -15.52
CA LEU A 160 31.09 19.46 -15.65
C LEU A 160 31.66 18.90 -16.97
N GLY A 161 30.97 17.96 -17.61
CA GLY A 161 31.34 17.42 -18.92
C GLY A 161 31.00 18.34 -20.10
N ASP A 162 30.18 19.37 -19.87
CA ASP A 162 29.75 20.36 -20.87
C ASP A 162 30.64 21.62 -20.89
N THR A 163 31.68 21.70 -20.04
CA THR A 163 32.69 22.78 -19.99
C THR A 163 34.05 22.32 -20.45
#